data_AF-A0A7U9NC27-F1
#
_entry.id   AF-A0A7U9NC27-F1
#
_cell.length_a   1.000
_cell.length_b   1.000
_cell.length_c   1.000
_cell.angle_alpha   90.00
_cell.angle_beta   90.00
_cell.angle_gamma   90.00
#
_symmetry.space_group_name_H-M   'P 1'
#
loop_
_entity.id
_entity.type
_entity.pdbx_description
1 polymer ?
#
loop_
_entity_poly.entity_id
_entity_poly.type
_entity_poly.pdbx_seq_one_letter_code
_entity_poly.pdbx_strand_id
1 'polypeptide(L)'
;MEELISVIVPVYNVEAYIEECLHSLREQTYKNLQIILVDDGSTDKSGNLCDAYAAKDSRFFVIHQKNKGVLAARNAGIEKARGSFIGFVDGDDWIGKDTYKKLYDRILAEEAEIAVCQKYIYNESSKSAYEEIPVLEEGLYSGNRLEVIWENLFFQKDFLGEGISLNLYDKLFKRELLLKNYRRVDARLHYFEDMSLTLFCMLEARSIAVCNEALYYYRQRSSSLCHSIDSAYLEQLNIFYRLMYPALAQYSEKLLPRLCAYIADRAVHGVNDRMGLKLKQGIPFYLPPFEKILFSERVVLYGAGEVGKSYYRMFQIARAGQPALWVDRQYAYLQSIGMPVNPVSSLEHEPFDKILIAVKFRKNADAIRDDLIKMGIPSEKIVWECPRLLIEP
;
A
#
# COMPACT_ATOMS: atom_id res chain seq x y z
N MET A 1 11.53 -34.69 8.52
CA MET A 1 10.29 -34.46 7.76
C MET A 1 10.06 -32.96 7.80
N GLU A 2 9.75 -32.33 6.66
CA GLU A 2 9.44 -30.89 6.65
C GLU A 2 8.24 -30.62 7.56
N GLU A 3 8.23 -29.50 8.29
CA GLU A 3 7.13 -29.16 9.21
C GLU A 3 5.82 -28.89 8.46
N LEU A 4 4.68 -28.90 9.15
CA LEU A 4 3.41 -28.56 8.50
C LEU A 4 3.31 -27.03 8.37
N ILE A 5 2.94 -26.53 7.19
CA ILE A 5 2.56 -25.14 6.99
C ILE A 5 1.03 -25.06 6.78
N SER A 6 0.36 -24.23 7.56
CA SER A 6 -1.05 -23.91 7.32
C SER A 6 -1.17 -22.66 6.45
N VAL A 7 -1.98 -22.71 5.39
CA VAL A 7 -2.24 -21.57 4.51
C VAL A 7 -3.70 -21.18 4.65
N ILE A 8 -3.98 -19.94 5.01
CA ILE A 8 -5.34 -19.45 5.22
C ILE A 8 -5.76 -18.61 4.02
N VAL A 9 -6.92 -18.92 3.44
CA VAL A 9 -7.50 -18.21 2.30
C VAL A 9 -8.90 -17.72 2.70
N PRO A 10 -9.09 -16.42 3.00
CA PRO A 10 -10.43 -15.87 3.14
C PRO A 10 -11.12 -15.81 1.77
N VAL A 11 -12.37 -16.24 1.71
CA VAL A 11 -13.15 -16.33 0.48
C VAL A 11 -14.50 -15.64 0.67
N TYR A 12 -14.80 -14.65 -0.16
CA TYR A 12 -16.11 -14.01 -0.22
C TYR A 12 -16.37 -13.43 -1.60
N ASN A 13 -17.28 -14.03 -2.37
CA ASN A 13 -17.71 -13.55 -3.68
C ASN A 13 -16.55 -13.28 -4.68
N VAL A 14 -15.68 -14.27 -4.87
CA VAL A 14 -14.49 -14.23 -5.74
C VAL A 14 -14.52 -15.33 -6.81
N GLU A 15 -15.70 -15.75 -7.28
CA GLU A 15 -15.83 -16.88 -8.22
C GLU A 15 -15.02 -16.71 -9.50
N ALA A 16 -14.79 -15.47 -9.93
CA ALA A 16 -14.03 -15.14 -11.13
C ALA A 16 -12.51 -15.37 -10.99
N TYR A 17 -12.00 -15.49 -9.76
CA TYR A 17 -10.56 -15.45 -9.47
C TYR A 17 -10.08 -16.67 -8.68
N ILE A 18 -10.95 -17.25 -7.85
CA ILE A 18 -10.57 -18.27 -6.86
C ILE A 18 -9.94 -19.52 -7.47
N GLU A 19 -10.30 -19.93 -8.69
CA GLU A 19 -9.69 -21.11 -9.33
C GLU A 19 -8.18 -20.96 -9.52
N GLU A 20 -7.69 -19.77 -9.88
CA GLU A 20 -6.26 -19.51 -10.05
C GLU A 20 -5.53 -19.53 -8.71
N CYS A 21 -6.11 -18.91 -7.68
CA CYS A 21 -5.62 -18.96 -6.30
C CYS A 21 -5.45 -20.43 -5.85
N LEU A 22 -6.52 -21.23 -5.93
CA LEU A 22 -6.53 -22.62 -5.50
C LEU A 22 -5.59 -23.50 -6.34
N HIS A 23 -5.49 -23.25 -7.66
CA HIS A 23 -4.54 -23.94 -8.52
C HIS A 23 -3.10 -23.66 -8.07
N SER A 24 -2.74 -22.39 -7.84
CA SER A 24 -1.40 -21.99 -7.41
C SER A 24 -0.96 -22.62 -6.08
N LEU A 25 -1.91 -22.80 -5.15
CA LEU A 25 -1.70 -23.48 -3.87
C LEU A 25 -1.53 -24.99 -4.05
N ARG A 26 -2.30 -25.61 -4.93
CA ARG A 26 -2.21 -27.05 -5.22
C ARG A 26 -0.85 -27.42 -5.82
N GLU A 27 -0.34 -26.58 -6.72
CA GLU A 27 0.90 -26.80 -7.46
C GLU A 27 2.18 -26.42 -6.69
N GLN A 28 2.07 -25.99 -5.42
CA GLN A 28 3.24 -25.69 -4.59
C GLN A 28 4.24 -26.85 -4.54
N THR A 29 5.53 -26.54 -4.65
CA THR A 29 6.61 -27.55 -4.55
C THR A 29 6.78 -28.05 -3.12
N TYR A 30 6.51 -27.21 -2.12
CA TYR A 30 6.36 -27.64 -0.73
C TYR A 30 5.07 -28.44 -0.55
N LYS A 31 5.17 -29.70 -0.14
CA LYS A 31 4.01 -30.63 -0.15
C LYS A 31 3.29 -30.75 1.19
N ASN A 32 3.97 -30.49 2.31
CA ASN A 32 3.38 -30.61 3.65
C ASN A 32 2.54 -29.38 4.01
N LEU A 33 1.42 -29.20 3.31
CA LEU A 33 0.51 -28.06 3.44
C LEU A 33 -0.84 -28.48 4.02
N GLN A 34 -1.39 -27.61 4.87
CA GLN A 34 -2.80 -27.58 5.25
C GLN A 34 -3.41 -26.28 4.70
N ILE A 35 -4.23 -26.37 3.67
CA ILE A 35 -4.85 -25.20 3.03
C ILE A 35 -6.27 -25.04 3.60
N ILE A 36 -6.53 -23.94 4.28
CA ILE A 36 -7.78 -23.66 4.99
C ILE A 36 -8.50 -22.55 4.24
N LEU A 37 -9.53 -22.94 3.49
CA LEU A 37 -10.43 -22.05 2.77
C LEU A 37 -11.55 -21.64 3.72
N VAL A 38 -11.72 -20.35 3.97
CA VAL A 38 -12.77 -19.83 4.85
C VAL A 38 -13.77 -19.04 4.02
N ASP A 39 -14.84 -19.71 3.61
CA ASP A 39 -15.96 -19.11 2.90
C ASP A 39 -16.83 -18.31 3.88
N ASP A 40 -16.74 -16.98 3.79
CA ASP A 40 -17.45 -16.02 4.64
C ASP A 40 -18.86 -15.74 4.12
N GLY A 41 -19.59 -16.80 3.78
CA GLY A 41 -20.97 -16.75 3.33
C GLY A 41 -21.12 -16.18 1.92
N SER A 42 -20.30 -16.65 0.98
CA SER A 42 -20.42 -16.29 -0.43
C SER A 42 -21.81 -16.62 -0.98
N THR A 43 -22.30 -15.75 -1.86
CA THR A 43 -23.59 -15.91 -2.56
C THR A 43 -23.41 -16.32 -4.02
N ASP A 44 -22.18 -16.31 -4.51
CA ASP A 44 -21.79 -16.78 -5.84
C ASP A 44 -21.28 -18.24 -5.78
N LYS A 45 -20.57 -18.72 -6.80
CA LYS A 45 -20.05 -20.10 -6.83
C LYS A 45 -18.78 -20.32 -6.01
N SER A 46 -18.23 -19.32 -5.33
CA SER A 46 -16.93 -19.43 -4.63
C SER A 46 -16.89 -20.59 -3.65
N GLY A 47 -17.89 -20.72 -2.77
CA GLY A 47 -17.97 -21.80 -1.77
C GLY A 47 -18.00 -23.19 -2.42
N ASN A 48 -18.79 -23.36 -3.49
CA ASN A 48 -18.89 -24.62 -4.22
C ASN A 48 -17.56 -25.01 -4.90
N LEU A 49 -16.80 -24.02 -5.39
CA LEU A 49 -15.47 -24.24 -5.96
C LEU A 49 -14.48 -24.68 -4.88
N CYS A 50 -14.54 -24.09 -3.68
CA CYS A 50 -13.74 -24.52 -2.53
C CYS A 50 -14.02 -25.99 -2.17
N ASP A 51 -15.29 -26.38 -2.09
CA ASP A 51 -15.69 -27.77 -1.82
C ASP A 51 -15.18 -28.76 -2.87
N ALA A 52 -15.26 -28.37 -4.13
CA ALA A 52 -14.78 -29.20 -5.24
C ALA A 52 -13.26 -29.45 -5.18
N TYR A 53 -12.47 -28.50 -4.65
CA TYR A 53 -11.04 -28.70 -4.41
C TYR A 53 -10.78 -29.60 -3.20
N ALA A 54 -11.48 -29.37 -2.07
CA ALA A 54 -11.35 -30.21 -0.87
C ALA A 54 -11.76 -31.68 -1.11
N ALA A 55 -12.72 -31.93 -2.01
CA ALA A 55 -13.10 -33.28 -2.41
C ALA A 55 -12.00 -34.01 -3.21
N LYS A 56 -11.07 -33.28 -3.85
CA LYS A 56 -10.05 -33.84 -4.75
C LYS A 56 -8.65 -33.89 -4.13
N ASP A 57 -8.36 -33.01 -3.17
CA ASP A 57 -7.05 -32.89 -2.54
C ASP A 57 -7.23 -32.74 -1.02
N SER A 58 -6.78 -33.76 -0.27
CA SER A 58 -6.93 -33.86 1.17
C SER A 58 -6.18 -32.79 1.97
N ARG A 59 -5.33 -31.99 1.31
CA ARG A 59 -4.66 -30.83 1.92
C ARG A 59 -5.62 -29.65 2.08
N PHE A 60 -6.72 -29.60 1.32
CA PHE A 60 -7.69 -28.52 1.36
C PHE A 60 -8.81 -28.81 2.37
N PHE A 61 -9.10 -27.82 3.21
CA PHE A 61 -10.14 -27.84 4.24
C PHE A 61 -11.03 -26.62 4.05
N VAL A 62 -12.35 -26.80 4.03
CA VAL A 62 -13.31 -25.72 3.87
C VAL A 62 -14.02 -25.45 5.19
N ILE A 63 -14.13 -24.18 5.54
CA ILE A 63 -14.94 -23.67 6.65
C ILE A 63 -15.98 -22.74 6.04
N HIS A 64 -17.25 -23.11 6.10
CA HIS A 64 -18.34 -22.19 5.78
C HIS A 64 -18.82 -21.49 7.04
N GLN A 65 -18.95 -20.18 6.97
CA GLN A 65 -19.58 -19.39 8.01
C GLN A 65 -20.58 -18.40 7.42
N LYS A 66 -21.47 -17.87 8.26
CA LYS A 66 -22.26 -16.69 7.88
C LYS A 66 -21.30 -15.50 7.75
N ASN A 67 -21.56 -14.62 6.79
CA ASN A 67 -20.74 -13.42 6.56
C ASN A 67 -20.52 -12.63 7.86
N LYS A 68 -19.26 -12.53 8.26
CA LYS A 68 -18.79 -11.85 9.47
C LYS A 68 -17.58 -10.93 9.20
N GLY A 69 -17.19 -10.80 7.93
CA GLY A 69 -16.06 -10.00 7.48
C GLY A 69 -14.75 -10.77 7.44
N VAL A 70 -13.79 -10.20 6.69
CA VAL A 70 -12.47 -10.80 6.42
C VAL A 70 -11.67 -11.11 7.68
N LEU A 71 -11.74 -10.25 8.71
CA LEU A 71 -11.06 -10.49 9.98
C LEU A 71 -11.59 -11.75 10.68
N ALA A 72 -12.91 -11.95 10.70
CA ALA A 72 -13.52 -13.13 11.29
C ALA A 72 -13.13 -14.40 10.51
N ALA A 73 -13.08 -14.33 9.18
CA ALA A 73 -12.64 -15.43 8.33
C ALA A 73 -11.17 -15.81 8.59
N ARG A 74 -10.27 -14.81 8.64
CA ARG A 74 -8.85 -15.03 8.98
C ARG A 74 -8.68 -15.63 10.38
N ASN A 75 -9.42 -15.12 11.36
CA ASN A 75 -9.40 -15.64 12.74
C ASN A 75 -9.86 -17.10 12.82
N ALA A 76 -10.94 -17.47 12.12
CA ALA A 76 -11.40 -18.85 12.04
C ALA A 76 -10.33 -19.77 11.42
N GLY A 77 -9.61 -19.27 10.40
CA GLY A 77 -8.46 -19.95 9.81
C GLY A 77 -7.33 -20.17 10.82
N ILE A 78 -6.93 -19.13 11.55
CA ILE A 78 -5.85 -19.19 12.56
C ILE A 78 -6.19 -20.20 13.66
N GLU A 79 -7.44 -20.22 14.13
CA GLU A 79 -7.91 -21.16 15.15
C GLU A 79 -7.86 -22.63 14.70
N LYS A 80 -8.04 -22.89 13.40
CA LYS A 80 -7.99 -24.25 12.83
C LYS A 80 -6.63 -24.66 12.29
N ALA A 81 -5.70 -23.72 12.16
CA ALA A 81 -4.34 -23.97 11.72
C ALA A 81 -3.58 -24.89 12.69
N ARG A 82 -2.96 -25.93 12.13
CA ARG A 82 -2.17 -26.95 12.86
C ARG A 82 -0.69 -26.91 12.53
N GLY A 83 -0.29 -26.18 11.49
CA GLY A 83 1.09 -26.04 11.07
C GLY A 83 1.96 -25.30 12.06
N SER A 84 3.26 -25.60 12.10
CA SER A 84 4.23 -24.80 12.87
C SER A 84 4.31 -23.37 12.36
N PHE A 85 4.03 -23.18 11.07
CA PHE A 85 3.99 -21.88 10.41
C PHE A 85 2.65 -21.66 9.71
N ILE A 86 2.28 -20.39 9.56
CA ILE A 86 1.05 -19.97 8.91
C ILE A 86 1.37 -18.91 7.86
N GLY A 87 0.85 -19.09 6.64
CA GLY A 87 0.81 -18.08 5.59
C GLY A 87 -0.62 -17.71 5.23
N PHE A 88 -0.78 -16.61 4.49
CA PHE A 88 -2.07 -16.14 3.99
C PHE A 88 -1.99 -15.95 2.48
N VAL A 89 -3.10 -16.19 1.78
CA VAL A 89 -3.27 -15.83 0.36
C VAL A 89 -4.68 -15.31 0.22
N ASP A 90 -4.88 -14.15 -0.40
CA ASP A 90 -6.22 -13.64 -0.65
C ASP A 90 -6.87 -14.41 -1.82
N GLY A 91 -8.17 -14.67 -1.75
CA GLY A 91 -8.88 -15.58 -2.67
C GLY A 91 -8.93 -15.11 -4.14
N ASP A 92 -8.45 -13.92 -4.41
CA ASP A 92 -8.42 -13.25 -5.70
C ASP A 92 -7.00 -13.03 -6.28
N ASP A 93 -6.00 -13.44 -5.52
CA ASP A 93 -4.58 -13.39 -5.86
C ASP A 93 -4.05 -14.81 -6.14
N TRP A 94 -2.76 -14.91 -6.47
CA TRP A 94 -2.08 -16.20 -6.59
C TRP A 94 -0.61 -16.10 -6.18
N ILE A 95 0.04 -17.25 -6.05
CA ILE A 95 1.45 -17.33 -5.63
C ILE A 95 2.30 -18.15 -6.61
N GLY A 96 3.60 -17.90 -6.63
CA GLY A 96 4.57 -18.68 -7.39
C GLY A 96 4.70 -20.10 -6.82
N LYS A 97 5.01 -21.09 -7.68
CA LYS A 97 5.08 -22.52 -7.33
C LYS A 97 6.04 -22.86 -6.17
N ASP A 98 7.06 -22.02 -5.94
CA ASP A 98 8.10 -22.25 -4.93
C ASP A 98 7.95 -21.36 -3.68
N THR A 99 6.84 -20.63 -3.55
CA THR A 99 6.64 -19.60 -2.52
C THR A 99 6.87 -20.14 -1.12
N TYR A 100 6.14 -21.19 -0.72
CA TYR A 100 6.28 -21.73 0.64
C TYR A 100 7.59 -22.49 0.84
N LYS A 101 8.15 -23.11 -0.21
CA LYS A 101 9.46 -23.77 -0.10
C LYS A 101 10.55 -22.73 0.21
N LYS A 102 10.56 -21.62 -0.53
CA LYS A 102 11.54 -20.55 -0.36
C LYS A 102 11.39 -19.85 0.99
N LEU A 103 10.17 -19.44 1.36
CA LEU A 103 9.93 -18.81 2.66
C LEU A 103 10.31 -19.74 3.83
N TYR A 104 9.97 -21.03 3.73
CA TYR A 104 10.34 -22.02 4.75
C TYR A 104 11.86 -22.25 4.83
N ASP A 105 12.55 -22.33 3.69
CA ASP A 105 14.00 -22.46 3.67
C ASP A 105 14.69 -21.26 4.32
N ARG A 106 14.16 -20.04 4.13
CA ARG A 106 14.65 -18.83 4.82
C ARG A 106 14.44 -18.92 6.33
N ILE A 107 13.27 -19.36 6.77
CA ILE A 107 12.99 -19.59 8.19
C ILE A 107 13.99 -20.58 8.80
N LEU A 108 14.24 -21.72 8.13
CA LEU A 108 15.15 -22.74 8.65
C LEU A 108 16.61 -22.30 8.63
N ALA A 109 17.07 -21.68 7.55
CA ALA A 109 18.46 -21.26 7.41
C ALA A 109 18.83 -20.17 8.41
N GLU A 110 17.86 -19.34 8.82
CA GLU A 110 18.10 -18.14 9.62
C GLU A 110 17.47 -18.21 11.02
N GLU A 111 16.81 -19.32 11.36
CA GLU A 111 16.02 -19.48 12.59
C GLU A 111 15.04 -18.31 12.80
N ALA A 112 14.41 -17.87 11.71
CA ALA A 112 13.53 -16.71 11.71
C ALA A 112 12.13 -17.03 12.22
N GLU A 113 11.50 -16.10 12.94
CA GLU A 113 10.10 -16.27 13.37
C GLU A 113 9.10 -15.74 12.32
N ILE A 114 9.57 -14.92 11.38
CA ILE A 114 8.82 -14.44 10.22
C ILE A 114 9.75 -14.47 9.01
N ALA A 115 9.28 -14.94 7.86
CA ALA A 115 9.90 -14.68 6.57
C ALA A 115 8.98 -13.81 5.70
N VAL A 116 9.56 -12.85 4.97
CA VAL A 116 8.87 -11.92 4.08
C VAL A 116 9.43 -12.07 2.67
N CYS A 117 8.57 -12.08 1.66
CA CYS A 117 8.96 -12.00 0.25
C CYS A 117 8.42 -10.72 -0.41
N GLN A 118 8.88 -10.45 -1.63
CA GLN A 118 8.32 -9.38 -2.45
C GLN A 118 7.08 -9.87 -3.23
N LYS A 119 6.42 -8.94 -3.90
CA LYS A 119 5.25 -9.22 -4.74
C LYS A 119 5.39 -8.65 -6.15
N TYR A 120 4.70 -9.30 -7.08
CA TYR A 120 4.31 -8.74 -8.36
C TYR A 120 3.01 -7.96 -8.20
N ILE A 121 2.93 -6.79 -8.85
CA ILE A 121 1.69 -6.03 -8.98
C ILE A 121 1.14 -6.30 -10.37
N TYR A 122 0.05 -7.06 -10.46
CA TYR A 122 -0.61 -7.44 -11.70
C TYR A 122 -1.82 -6.54 -11.98
N ASN A 123 -1.78 -5.82 -13.10
CA ASN A 123 -2.90 -5.01 -13.55
C ASN A 123 -3.81 -5.84 -14.48
N GLU A 124 -5.05 -6.07 -14.05
CA GLU A 124 -6.01 -6.90 -14.79
C GLU A 124 -6.41 -6.30 -16.15
N SER A 125 -6.45 -4.96 -16.25
CA SER A 125 -6.86 -4.27 -17.48
C SER A 125 -5.79 -4.37 -18.57
N SER A 126 -4.52 -4.18 -18.23
CA SER A 126 -3.41 -4.28 -19.18
C SER A 126 -2.84 -5.69 -19.30
N LYS A 127 -3.24 -6.62 -18.41
CA LYS A 127 -2.68 -7.98 -18.29
C LYS A 127 -1.16 -8.00 -18.14
N SER A 128 -0.62 -7.02 -17.42
CA SER A 128 0.82 -6.87 -17.20
C SER A 128 1.13 -6.91 -15.70
N ALA A 129 2.24 -7.55 -15.35
CA ALA A 129 2.81 -7.51 -14.01
C ALA A 129 4.12 -6.73 -14.00
N TYR A 130 4.40 -6.04 -12.90
CA TYR A 130 5.72 -5.52 -12.58
C TYR A 130 6.13 -5.93 -11.17
N GLU A 131 7.43 -6.05 -10.96
CA GLU A 131 8.00 -6.44 -9.66
C GLU A 131 8.04 -5.25 -8.72
N GLU A 132 7.69 -5.46 -7.45
CA GLU A 132 7.95 -4.50 -6.39
C GLU A 132 9.47 -4.34 -6.19
N ILE A 133 9.92 -3.10 -6.01
CA ILE A 133 11.33 -2.81 -5.79
C ILE A 133 11.65 -3.14 -4.32
N PRO A 134 12.68 -3.95 -4.05
CA PRO A 134 13.08 -4.22 -2.68
C PRO A 134 13.51 -2.96 -1.93
N VAL A 135 12.89 -2.74 -0.77
CA VAL A 135 13.22 -1.62 0.13
C VAL A 135 14.38 -1.94 1.06
N LEU A 136 14.52 -3.21 1.42
CA LEU A 136 15.51 -3.72 2.35
C LEU A 136 16.45 -4.69 1.66
N GLU A 137 17.65 -4.82 2.18
CA GLU A 137 18.58 -5.86 1.76
C GLU A 137 18.06 -7.24 2.19
N GLU A 138 18.30 -8.24 1.35
CA GLU A 138 17.99 -9.61 1.70
C GLU A 138 18.85 -10.07 2.88
N GLY A 139 18.23 -10.77 3.85
CA GLY A 139 18.93 -11.32 5.00
C GLY A 139 18.10 -11.39 6.28
N LEU A 140 18.77 -11.85 7.34
CA LEU A 140 18.21 -11.93 8.69
C LEU A 140 18.33 -10.62 9.45
N TYR A 141 17.21 -10.17 10.01
CA TYR A 141 17.11 -9.04 10.93
C TYR A 141 16.74 -9.56 12.32
N SER A 142 17.69 -9.51 13.26
CA SER A 142 17.51 -9.94 14.65
C SER A 142 18.26 -9.02 15.62
N GLY A 143 17.89 -9.04 16.90
CA GLY A 143 18.49 -8.16 17.91
C GLY A 143 18.39 -6.69 17.49
N ASN A 144 19.49 -5.94 17.59
CA ASN A 144 19.51 -4.52 17.22
C ASN A 144 19.22 -4.27 15.73
N ARG A 145 19.37 -5.27 14.84
CA ARG A 145 19.03 -5.09 13.41
C ARG A 145 17.53 -4.95 13.19
N LEU A 146 16.69 -5.38 14.13
CA LEU A 146 15.23 -5.16 14.03
C LEU A 146 14.87 -3.67 14.02
N GLU A 147 15.72 -2.80 14.56
CA GLU A 147 15.53 -1.35 14.45
C GLU A 147 15.43 -0.89 12.99
N VAL A 148 16.17 -1.52 12.07
CA VAL A 148 16.08 -1.23 10.63
C VAL A 148 14.69 -1.56 10.09
N ILE A 149 14.07 -2.67 10.53
CA ILE A 149 12.70 -3.02 10.14
C ILE A 149 11.73 -1.97 10.67
N TRP A 150 11.85 -1.59 11.94
CA TRP A 150 10.99 -0.61 12.58
C TRP A 150 11.10 0.78 11.93
N GLU A 151 12.32 1.19 11.60
CA GLU A 151 12.60 2.41 10.85
C GLU A 151 12.10 2.37 9.40
N ASN A 152 11.60 1.22 8.92
CA ASN A 152 10.99 1.06 7.60
C ASN A 152 9.48 0.76 7.63
N LEU A 153 8.82 0.89 8.78
CA LEU A 153 7.37 0.80 8.90
C LEU A 153 6.67 2.12 8.49
N PHE A 154 5.41 2.00 8.05
CA PHE A 154 4.50 3.11 7.71
C PHE A 154 4.91 3.99 6.52
N PHE A 155 5.87 3.53 5.73
CA PHE A 155 6.23 4.19 4.48
C PHE A 155 5.21 3.90 3.39
N GLN A 156 4.78 4.95 2.70
CA GLN A 156 3.95 4.88 1.50
C GLN A 156 4.58 5.66 0.35
N LYS A 157 4.60 5.03 -0.83
CA LYS A 157 5.26 5.49 -2.06
C LYS A 157 5.03 6.97 -2.35
N ASP A 158 3.79 7.43 -2.15
CA ASP A 158 3.40 8.81 -2.45
C ASP A 158 3.76 9.82 -1.34
N PHE A 159 4.00 9.35 -0.12
CA PHE A 159 4.20 10.20 1.05
C PHE A 159 5.61 10.16 1.62
N LEU A 160 6.02 9.03 2.20
CA LEU A 160 7.31 8.91 2.89
C LEU A 160 8.34 8.07 2.11
N GLY A 161 7.97 7.43 1.01
CA GLY A 161 8.81 6.47 0.28
C GLY A 161 8.28 5.04 0.40
N GLU A 162 9.01 4.05 -0.12
CA GLU A 162 8.62 2.64 0.01
C GLU A 162 9.15 2.07 1.34
N GLY A 163 8.36 1.22 1.98
CA GLY A 163 8.67 0.56 3.26
C GLY A 163 8.54 -0.93 3.18
N ILE A 164 8.86 -1.61 4.28
CA ILE A 164 8.46 -3.02 4.41
C ILE A 164 6.93 -3.10 4.42
N SER A 165 6.38 -4.02 3.64
CA SER A 165 4.93 -4.19 3.54
C SER A 165 4.35 -4.62 4.89
N LEU A 166 3.17 -4.10 5.23
CA LEU A 166 2.41 -4.51 6.41
C LEU A 166 1.25 -5.46 6.06
N ASN A 167 1.34 -6.11 4.90
CA ASN A 167 0.37 -7.09 4.46
C ASN A 167 0.62 -8.44 5.15
N LEU A 168 -0.42 -9.26 5.25
CA LEU A 168 -0.31 -10.65 5.74
C LEU A 168 0.17 -11.62 4.66
N TYR A 169 -0.17 -11.36 3.39
CA TYR A 169 -0.13 -12.36 2.32
C TYR A 169 1.28 -12.62 1.76
N ASP A 170 2.23 -11.71 1.97
CA ASP A 170 3.63 -11.83 1.53
C ASP A 170 4.55 -12.34 2.64
N LYS A 171 3.99 -13.02 3.64
CA LYS A 171 4.71 -13.48 4.83
C LYS A 171 4.36 -14.92 5.23
N LEU A 172 5.35 -15.58 5.82
CA LEU A 172 5.20 -16.83 6.53
C LEU A 172 5.56 -16.59 8.01
N PHE A 173 4.59 -16.80 8.89
CA PHE A 173 4.72 -16.51 10.32
C PHE A 173 4.87 -17.79 11.13
N LYS A 174 5.70 -17.77 12.17
CA LYS A 174 5.65 -18.76 13.24
C LYS A 174 4.27 -18.70 13.92
N ARG A 175 3.58 -19.84 14.00
CA ARG A 175 2.17 -19.93 14.46
C ARG A 175 1.95 -19.28 15.83
N GLU A 176 2.90 -19.41 16.74
CA GLU A 176 2.82 -18.86 18.10
C GLU A 176 2.65 -17.33 18.10
N LEU A 177 3.29 -16.61 17.17
CA LEU A 177 3.16 -15.16 17.04
C LEU A 177 1.73 -14.77 16.67
N LEU A 178 1.10 -15.51 15.75
CA LEU A 178 -0.28 -15.26 15.33
C LEU A 178 -1.27 -15.61 16.45
N LEU A 179 -1.11 -16.78 17.10
CA LEU A 179 -2.00 -17.20 18.20
C LEU A 179 -1.97 -16.23 19.39
N LYS A 180 -0.81 -15.63 19.67
CA LYS A 180 -0.67 -14.60 20.71
C LYS A 180 -1.39 -13.29 20.35
N ASN A 181 -1.49 -12.97 19.06
CA ASN A 181 -1.84 -11.61 18.62
C ASN A 181 -3.20 -11.47 17.90
N TYR A 182 -3.74 -12.51 17.27
CA TYR A 182 -4.94 -12.40 16.43
C TYR A 182 -6.18 -11.84 17.15
N ARG A 183 -6.33 -12.11 18.45
CA ARG A 183 -7.43 -11.57 19.28
C ARG A 183 -7.24 -10.12 19.73
N ARG A 184 -6.05 -9.55 19.53
CA ARG A 184 -5.77 -8.14 19.86
C ARG A 184 -6.30 -7.18 18.80
N VAL A 185 -6.53 -7.66 17.58
CA VAL A 185 -7.12 -6.86 16.51
C VAL A 185 -8.57 -6.58 16.85
N ASP A 186 -8.97 -5.31 16.78
CA ASP A 186 -10.34 -4.90 17.09
C ASP A 186 -11.31 -5.49 16.07
N ALA A 187 -12.29 -6.27 16.53
CA ALA A 187 -13.23 -7.00 15.69
C ALA A 187 -14.13 -6.09 14.83
N ARG A 188 -14.15 -4.77 15.11
CA ARG A 188 -14.86 -3.77 14.31
C ARG A 188 -14.09 -3.35 13.05
N LEU A 189 -12.81 -3.75 12.92
CA LEU A 189 -11.99 -3.41 11.77
C LEU A 189 -12.34 -4.26 10.55
N HIS A 190 -12.64 -3.58 9.45
CA HIS A 190 -12.73 -4.13 8.09
C HIS A 190 -11.77 -3.43 7.10
N TYR A 191 -11.03 -2.43 7.58
CA TYR A 191 -9.76 -1.99 7.00
C TYR A 191 -8.66 -2.07 8.06
N PHE A 192 -7.41 -2.17 7.61
CA PHE A 192 -6.23 -2.12 8.46
C PHE A 192 -6.12 -3.30 9.45
N GLU A 193 -6.98 -4.30 9.36
CA GLU A 193 -6.99 -5.48 10.20
C GLU A 193 -5.77 -6.37 9.95
N ASP A 194 -5.37 -6.49 8.68
CA ASP A 194 -4.15 -7.16 8.23
C ASP A 194 -2.90 -6.43 8.73
N MET A 195 -2.85 -5.11 8.56
CA MET A 195 -1.77 -4.26 9.04
C MET A 195 -1.66 -4.33 10.56
N SER A 196 -2.78 -4.31 11.28
CA SER A 196 -2.79 -4.41 12.75
C SER A 196 -2.16 -5.73 13.21
N LEU A 197 -2.57 -6.85 12.61
CA LEU A 197 -2.04 -8.17 12.98
C LEU A 197 -0.55 -8.27 12.61
N THR A 198 -0.18 -7.87 11.40
CA THR A 198 1.21 -7.89 10.93
C THR A 198 2.10 -7.07 11.82
N LEU A 199 1.68 -5.85 12.21
CA LEU A 199 2.44 -4.99 13.13
C LEU A 199 2.64 -5.66 14.49
N PHE A 200 1.59 -6.21 15.11
CA PHE A 200 1.76 -6.91 16.38
C PHE A 200 2.74 -8.08 16.27
N CYS A 201 2.65 -8.89 15.20
CA CYS A 201 3.57 -10.00 14.99
C CYS A 201 5.01 -9.52 14.74
N MET A 202 5.22 -8.50 13.92
CA MET A 202 6.55 -7.98 13.60
C MET A 202 7.23 -7.27 14.78
N LEU A 203 6.48 -6.58 15.62
CA LEU A 203 7.03 -5.93 16.83
C LEU A 203 7.45 -6.96 17.89
N GLU A 204 6.77 -8.11 17.95
CA GLU A 204 7.06 -9.17 18.92
C GLU A 204 8.02 -10.25 18.42
N ALA A 205 8.28 -10.30 17.11
CA ALA A 205 9.23 -11.24 16.52
C ALA A 205 10.66 -10.94 16.96
N ARG A 206 11.42 -11.98 17.29
CA ARG A 206 12.84 -11.88 17.65
C ARG A 206 13.76 -11.89 16.42
N SER A 207 13.26 -12.39 15.30
CA SER A 207 13.98 -12.53 14.05
C SER A 207 13.02 -12.47 12.86
N ILE A 208 13.38 -11.69 11.85
CA ILE A 208 12.65 -11.54 10.58
C ILE A 208 13.62 -11.77 9.43
N ALA A 209 13.33 -12.74 8.59
CA ALA A 209 14.04 -13.01 7.34
C ALA A 209 13.41 -12.22 6.20
N VAL A 210 14.18 -11.37 5.55
CA VAL A 210 13.77 -10.69 4.31
C VAL A 210 14.29 -11.50 3.12
N CYS A 211 13.43 -11.75 2.14
CA CYS A 211 13.74 -12.33 0.83
C CYS A 211 13.34 -11.34 -0.26
N ASN A 212 14.26 -11.02 -1.15
CA ASN A 212 14.03 -10.01 -2.18
C ASN A 212 13.40 -10.58 -3.46
N GLU A 213 13.11 -11.88 -3.48
CA GLU A 213 12.39 -12.49 -4.59
C GLU A 213 10.90 -12.20 -4.51
N ALA A 214 10.31 -11.79 -5.63
CA ALA A 214 8.87 -11.66 -5.77
C ALA A 214 8.21 -13.03 -5.95
N LEU A 215 7.40 -13.41 -4.96
CA LEU A 215 6.76 -14.74 -4.91
C LEU A 215 5.23 -14.66 -4.89
N TYR A 216 4.69 -13.52 -4.47
CA TYR A 216 3.25 -13.27 -4.43
C TYR A 216 2.79 -12.45 -5.63
N TYR A 217 1.60 -12.71 -6.18
CA TYR A 217 1.04 -11.93 -7.29
C TYR A 217 -0.24 -11.24 -6.83
N TYR A 218 -0.13 -9.93 -6.61
CA TYR A 218 -1.23 -9.09 -6.17
C TYR A 218 -2.02 -8.56 -7.37
N ARG A 219 -3.32 -8.89 -7.44
CA ARG A 219 -4.22 -8.52 -8.53
C ARG A 219 -4.88 -7.17 -8.27
N GLN A 220 -4.57 -6.19 -9.10
CA GLN A 220 -5.27 -4.91 -9.16
C GLN A 220 -6.44 -4.98 -10.13
N ARG A 221 -7.66 -4.83 -9.60
CA ARG A 221 -8.92 -4.77 -10.36
C ARG A 221 -9.81 -3.60 -9.92
N SER A 222 -10.64 -3.12 -10.84
CA SER A 222 -11.51 -1.95 -10.62
C SER A 222 -12.61 -2.17 -9.56
N SER A 223 -13.05 -3.41 -9.36
CA SER A 223 -14.08 -3.80 -8.39
C SER A 223 -13.54 -4.09 -6.98
N SER A 224 -12.26 -3.83 -6.71
CA SER A 224 -11.65 -4.05 -5.40
C SER A 224 -12.32 -3.20 -4.30
N LEU A 225 -12.40 -3.74 -3.08
CA LEU A 225 -12.88 -3.01 -1.90
C LEU A 225 -12.12 -1.69 -1.70
N CYS A 226 -10.84 -1.65 -2.06
CA CYS A 226 -10.00 -0.45 -2.02
C CYS A 226 -10.47 0.69 -2.94
N HIS A 227 -11.51 0.47 -3.77
CA HIS A 227 -12.13 1.47 -4.65
C HIS A 227 -13.60 1.78 -4.30
N SER A 228 -14.20 1.11 -3.31
CA SER A 228 -15.59 1.38 -2.90
C SER A 228 -15.74 2.64 -2.03
N ILE A 229 -16.90 3.30 -2.10
CA ILE A 229 -17.22 4.38 -1.16
C ILE A 229 -17.60 3.78 0.20
N ASP A 230 -17.02 4.30 1.28
CA ASP A 230 -17.33 3.96 2.66
C ASP A 230 -17.26 5.19 3.57
N SER A 231 -18.42 5.62 4.07
CA SER A 231 -18.54 6.76 4.98
C SER A 231 -17.90 6.51 6.36
N ALA A 232 -17.69 5.25 6.74
CA ALA A 232 -17.09 4.85 8.01
C ALA A 232 -15.56 4.75 7.92
N TYR A 233 -14.93 5.06 6.79
CA TYR A 233 -13.47 4.91 6.61
C TYR A 233 -12.64 5.64 7.68
N LEU A 234 -13.01 6.88 8.05
CA LEU A 234 -12.29 7.61 9.11
C LEU A 234 -12.52 7.03 10.51
N GLU A 235 -13.66 6.40 10.75
CA GLU A 235 -13.90 5.66 12.00
C GLU A 235 -12.93 4.46 12.09
N GLN A 236 -12.79 3.71 11.00
CA GLN A 236 -11.86 2.58 10.88
C GLN A 236 -10.41 3.03 11.11
N LEU A 237 -10.02 4.15 10.51
CA LEU A 237 -8.70 4.76 10.72
C LEU A 237 -8.46 5.18 12.18
N ASN A 238 -9.47 5.73 12.84
CA ASN A 238 -9.38 6.09 14.26
C ASN A 238 -9.30 4.86 15.18
N ILE A 239 -10.05 3.80 14.90
CA ILE A 239 -9.94 2.53 15.63
C ILE A 239 -8.52 1.98 15.49
N PHE A 240 -7.99 1.94 14.26
CA PHE A 240 -6.61 1.53 13.99
C PHE A 240 -5.59 2.37 14.76
N TYR A 241 -5.68 3.71 14.71
CA TYR A 241 -4.79 4.60 15.46
C TYR A 241 -4.82 4.34 16.96
N ARG A 242 -6.02 4.25 17.55
CA ARG A 242 -6.18 4.02 18.99
C ARG A 242 -5.66 2.66 19.43
N LEU A 243 -5.68 1.67 18.53
CA LEU A 243 -5.10 0.35 18.77
C LEU A 243 -3.56 0.37 18.68
N MET A 244 -3.01 1.02 17.65
CA MET A 244 -1.57 1.01 17.38
C MET A 244 -0.76 1.99 18.23
N TYR A 245 -1.30 3.17 18.56
CA TYR A 245 -0.57 4.19 19.30
C TYR A 245 0.00 3.69 20.63
N PRO A 246 -0.79 3.11 21.56
CA PRO A 246 -0.24 2.59 22.82
C PRO A 246 0.67 1.38 22.60
N ALA A 247 0.44 0.59 21.55
CA ALA A 247 1.31 -0.55 21.24
C ALA A 247 2.70 -0.07 20.82
N LEU A 248 2.80 0.83 19.84
CA LEU A 248 4.07 1.35 19.34
C LEU A 248 4.84 2.18 20.37
N ALA A 249 4.13 2.91 21.23
CA ALA A 249 4.72 3.71 22.30
C ALA A 249 5.58 2.87 23.26
N GLN A 250 5.28 1.58 23.41
CA GLN A 250 6.04 0.65 24.25
C GLN A 250 7.34 0.17 23.59
N TYR A 251 7.44 0.24 22.26
CA TYR A 251 8.61 -0.27 21.51
C TYR A 251 9.59 0.84 21.17
N SER A 252 9.12 1.98 20.68
CA SER A 252 10.01 3.07 20.27
C SER A 252 9.26 4.39 20.12
N GLU A 253 9.76 5.43 20.78
CA GLU A 253 9.28 6.80 20.59
C GLU A 253 9.44 7.29 19.15
N LYS A 254 10.40 6.72 18.39
CA LYS A 254 10.61 7.06 16.96
C LYS A 254 9.48 6.56 16.05
N LEU A 255 8.68 5.58 16.49
CA LEU A 255 7.59 5.01 15.68
C LEU A 255 6.32 5.87 15.75
N LEU A 256 6.13 6.65 16.81
CA LEU A 256 4.90 7.44 16.98
C LEU A 256 4.76 8.56 15.94
N PRO A 257 5.81 9.37 15.63
CA PRO A 257 5.73 10.35 14.55
C PRO A 257 5.38 9.72 13.20
N ARG A 258 5.87 8.50 12.94
CA ARG A 258 5.59 7.76 11.70
C ARG A 258 4.14 7.30 11.62
N LEU A 259 3.61 6.75 12.72
CA LEU A 259 2.18 6.43 12.79
C LEU A 259 1.35 7.70 12.57
N CYS A 260 1.65 8.80 13.27
CA CYS A 260 0.90 10.05 13.11
C CYS A 260 0.92 10.55 11.66
N ALA A 261 2.09 10.54 11.02
CA ALA A 261 2.25 10.90 9.61
C ALA A 261 1.41 10.00 8.68
N TYR A 262 1.42 8.68 8.93
CA TYR A 262 0.59 7.72 8.19
C TYR A 262 -0.91 7.97 8.40
N ILE A 263 -1.35 8.23 9.62
CA ILE A 263 -2.76 8.55 9.92
C ILE A 263 -3.18 9.84 9.21
N ALA A 264 -2.36 10.88 9.23
CA ALA A 264 -2.65 12.13 8.53
C ALA A 264 -2.83 11.90 7.02
N ASP A 265 -1.90 11.17 6.41
CA ASP A 265 -1.96 10.81 5.00
C ASP A 265 -3.23 10.01 4.65
N ARG A 266 -3.51 8.94 5.41
CA ARG A 266 -4.72 8.13 5.22
C ARG A 266 -6.00 8.93 5.46
N ALA A 267 -6.00 9.90 6.36
CA ALA A 267 -7.16 10.75 6.60
C ALA A 267 -7.48 11.62 5.38
N VAL A 268 -6.46 12.24 4.76
CA VAL A 268 -6.66 13.04 3.54
C VAL A 268 -7.14 12.16 2.38
N HIS A 269 -6.52 11.00 2.17
CA HIS A 269 -6.99 10.02 1.19
C HIS A 269 -8.43 9.58 1.47
N GLY A 270 -8.77 9.30 2.74
CA GLY A 270 -10.11 8.92 3.16
C GLY A 270 -11.16 9.95 2.75
N VAL A 271 -10.89 11.23 3.02
CA VAL A 271 -11.79 12.33 2.68
C VAL A 271 -11.95 12.51 1.17
N ASN A 272 -10.85 12.34 0.40
CA ASN A 272 -10.85 12.55 -1.04
C ASN A 272 -11.49 11.40 -1.81
N ASP A 273 -11.19 10.16 -1.42
CA ASP A 273 -11.38 9.00 -2.29
C ASP A 273 -12.30 7.94 -1.69
N ARG A 274 -12.54 7.96 -0.37
CA ARG A 274 -13.27 6.88 0.34
C ARG A 274 -14.63 7.32 0.83
N MET A 275 -14.76 8.51 1.41
CA MET A 275 -16.00 8.93 2.07
C MET A 275 -17.15 9.31 1.12
N GLY A 276 -16.92 9.33 -0.20
CA GLY A 276 -17.93 9.72 -1.19
C GLY A 276 -18.25 11.22 -1.20
N LEU A 277 -17.39 12.03 -0.59
CA LEU A 277 -17.54 13.48 -0.56
C LEU A 277 -17.28 14.06 -1.95
N LYS A 278 -18.22 14.85 -2.48
CA LYS A 278 -18.07 15.56 -3.76
C LYS A 278 -17.27 16.85 -3.58
N LEU A 279 -16.05 16.70 -3.09
CA LEU A 279 -15.12 17.81 -3.03
C LEU A 279 -14.70 18.10 -4.46
N LYS A 280 -15.21 19.19 -5.05
CA LYS A 280 -14.74 19.67 -6.35
C LYS A 280 -13.22 19.87 -6.21
N GLN A 281 -12.46 18.89 -6.71
CA GLN A 281 -11.00 18.80 -6.69
C GLN A 281 -10.29 18.36 -5.37
N GLY A 282 -10.96 17.67 -4.42
CA GLY A 282 -10.33 16.97 -3.26
C GLY A 282 -10.06 17.80 -1.97
N ILE A 283 -8.97 17.55 -1.24
CA ILE A 283 -8.32 18.38 -0.20
C ILE A 283 -6.85 18.45 -0.64
N PRO A 284 -6.24 19.65 -0.75
CA PRO A 284 -4.86 19.76 -1.21
C PRO A 284 -3.92 19.15 -0.18
N PHE A 285 -2.88 18.47 -0.65
CA PHE A 285 -1.95 17.78 0.23
C PHE A 285 -0.65 18.57 0.43
N TYR A 286 -0.22 19.30 -0.59
CA TYR A 286 0.98 20.14 -0.57
C TYR A 286 0.63 21.63 -0.62
N LEU A 287 1.39 22.44 0.13
CA LEU A 287 1.29 23.89 0.17
C LEU A 287 2.31 24.56 -0.77
N PRO A 288 1.87 25.47 -1.67
CA PRO A 288 2.79 26.31 -2.41
C PRO A 288 3.62 27.21 -1.49
N PRO A 289 4.87 27.54 -1.86
CA PRO A 289 5.70 28.50 -1.14
C PRO A 289 5.23 29.94 -1.45
N PHE A 290 4.01 30.29 -1.01
CA PHE A 290 3.41 31.60 -1.27
C PHE A 290 4.24 32.77 -0.73
N GLU A 291 5.06 32.55 0.30
CA GLU A 291 6.00 33.55 0.81
C GLU A 291 7.09 33.95 -0.18
N LYS A 292 7.36 33.12 -1.20
CA LYS A 292 8.33 33.41 -2.26
C LYS A 292 7.69 34.06 -3.48
N ILE A 293 6.38 34.26 -3.47
CA ILE A 293 5.59 34.69 -4.62
C ILE A 293 4.73 35.87 -4.20
N LEU A 294 4.92 37.02 -4.82
CA LEU A 294 4.06 38.17 -4.59
C LEU A 294 2.69 37.91 -5.20
N PHE A 295 1.63 38.39 -4.54
CA PHE A 295 0.26 38.22 -5.03
C PHE A 295 0.02 38.84 -6.42
N SER A 296 0.83 39.81 -6.84
CA SER A 296 0.75 40.45 -8.16
C SER A 296 1.52 39.70 -9.27
N GLU A 297 2.39 38.75 -8.93
CA GLU A 297 3.24 38.05 -9.91
C GLU A 297 2.43 37.02 -10.71
N ARG A 298 2.52 37.06 -12.04
CA ARG A 298 2.03 36.00 -12.91
C ARG A 298 2.93 34.78 -12.77
N VAL A 299 2.33 33.69 -12.30
CA VAL A 299 3.06 32.47 -12.00
C VAL A 299 2.74 31.41 -13.03
N VAL A 300 3.77 30.72 -13.49
CA VAL A 300 3.65 29.44 -14.17
C VAL A 300 3.88 28.34 -13.14
N LEU A 301 3.01 27.35 -13.11
CA LEU A 301 3.20 26.12 -12.37
C LEU A 301 3.76 25.06 -13.32
N TYR A 302 4.97 24.56 -13.07
CA TYR A 302 5.59 23.51 -13.90
C TYR A 302 5.55 22.17 -13.18
N GLY A 303 4.84 21.20 -13.75
CA GLY A 303 4.68 19.85 -13.21
C GLY A 303 3.25 19.59 -12.77
N ALA A 304 2.66 18.49 -13.22
CA ALA A 304 1.25 18.13 -13.01
C ALA A 304 1.06 16.80 -12.27
N GLY A 305 2.09 16.33 -11.56
CA GLY A 305 1.97 15.27 -10.56
C GLY A 305 1.23 15.75 -9.29
N GLU A 306 1.31 14.98 -8.21
CA GLU A 306 0.57 15.24 -6.95
C GLU A 306 0.83 16.62 -6.33
N VAL A 307 2.09 17.07 -6.35
CA VAL A 307 2.48 18.42 -5.89
C VAL A 307 1.84 19.49 -6.78
N GLY A 308 1.95 19.34 -8.10
CA GLY A 308 1.33 20.21 -9.09
C GLY A 308 -0.18 20.34 -8.93
N LYS A 309 -0.89 19.21 -8.79
CA LYS A 309 -2.34 19.19 -8.56
C LYS A 309 -2.71 19.95 -7.29
N SER A 310 -2.00 19.71 -6.19
CA SER A 310 -2.21 20.41 -4.92
C SER A 310 -1.97 21.91 -5.07
N TYR A 311 -0.87 22.30 -5.70
CA TYR A 311 -0.52 23.71 -5.89
C TYR A 311 -1.50 24.42 -6.80
N TYR A 312 -1.82 23.85 -7.97
CA TYR A 312 -2.76 24.44 -8.92
C TYR A 312 -4.10 24.78 -8.24
N ARG A 313 -4.58 23.86 -7.40
CA ARG A 313 -5.80 24.08 -6.64
C ARG A 313 -5.69 25.16 -5.58
N MET A 314 -4.60 25.18 -4.82
CA MET A 314 -4.34 26.25 -3.86
C MET A 314 -4.25 27.61 -4.56
N PHE A 315 -3.70 27.68 -5.77
CA PHE A 315 -3.72 28.89 -6.60
C PHE A 315 -5.14 29.27 -7.05
N GLN A 316 -5.98 28.31 -7.45
CA GLN A 316 -7.38 28.60 -7.79
C GLN A 316 -8.17 29.19 -6.61
N ILE A 317 -7.89 28.71 -5.39
CA ILE A 317 -8.55 29.19 -4.16
C ILE A 317 -7.96 30.55 -3.73
N ALA A 318 -6.65 30.63 -3.57
CA ALA A 318 -5.97 31.78 -2.97
C ALA A 318 -5.83 32.97 -3.93
N ARG A 319 -5.85 32.74 -5.25
CA ARG A 319 -5.61 33.76 -6.29
C ARG A 319 -6.76 33.80 -7.31
N ALA A 320 -7.99 33.72 -6.82
CA ALA A 320 -9.19 33.81 -7.64
C ALA A 320 -9.11 35.03 -8.59
N GLY A 321 -9.11 34.76 -9.91
CA GLY A 321 -8.99 35.79 -10.96
C GLY A 321 -7.59 35.94 -11.60
N GLN A 322 -6.55 35.30 -11.05
CA GLN A 322 -5.21 35.20 -11.66
C GLN A 322 -4.66 33.76 -11.53
N PRO A 323 -5.28 32.77 -12.18
CA PRO A 323 -4.83 31.38 -12.10
C PRO A 323 -3.43 31.25 -12.70
N ALA A 324 -2.60 30.40 -12.09
CA ALA A 324 -1.30 30.09 -12.66
C ALA A 324 -1.46 29.35 -14.01
N LEU A 325 -0.64 29.71 -14.99
CA LEU A 325 -0.51 28.88 -16.20
C LEU A 325 0.12 27.55 -15.78
N TRP A 326 -0.61 26.45 -15.95
CA TRP A 326 -0.14 25.13 -15.56
C TRP A 326 0.45 24.40 -16.76
N VAL A 327 1.72 23.98 -16.69
CA VAL A 327 2.44 23.30 -17.77
C VAL A 327 3.02 21.96 -17.33
N ASP A 328 3.07 21.00 -18.26
CA ASP A 328 3.75 19.71 -18.07
C ASP A 328 4.23 19.13 -19.42
N ARG A 329 5.23 18.25 -19.40
CA ARG A 329 5.70 17.54 -20.61
C ARG A 329 4.67 16.53 -21.12
N GLN A 330 3.89 15.92 -20.23
CA GLN A 330 2.85 14.94 -20.54
C GLN A 330 1.48 15.60 -20.73
N TYR A 331 1.43 16.90 -21.09
CA TYR A 331 0.20 17.67 -21.21
C TYR A 331 -0.88 16.99 -22.06
N ALA A 332 -0.52 16.32 -23.17
CA ALA A 332 -1.48 15.67 -24.05
C ALA A 332 -2.28 14.56 -23.35
N TYR A 333 -1.62 13.73 -22.53
CA TYR A 333 -2.30 12.72 -21.72
C TYR A 333 -3.13 13.36 -20.61
N LEU A 334 -2.61 14.40 -19.96
CA LEU A 334 -3.31 15.08 -18.86
C LEU A 334 -4.58 15.82 -19.35
N GLN A 335 -4.52 16.41 -20.55
CA GLN A 335 -5.68 17.01 -21.21
C GLN A 335 -6.73 15.96 -21.60
N SER A 336 -6.30 14.75 -22.03
CA SER A 336 -7.26 13.69 -22.39
C SER A 336 -8.07 13.18 -21.20
N ILE A 337 -7.56 13.35 -19.98
CA ILE A 337 -8.28 13.09 -18.72
C ILE A 337 -8.92 14.36 -18.11
N GLY A 338 -9.00 15.45 -18.88
CA GLY A 338 -9.74 16.67 -18.51
C GLY A 338 -8.98 17.67 -17.64
N MET A 339 -7.65 17.56 -17.51
CA MET A 339 -6.87 18.52 -16.74
C MET A 339 -6.49 19.76 -17.58
N PRO A 340 -6.55 20.98 -17.01
CA PRO A 340 -6.24 22.24 -17.71
C PRO A 340 -4.72 22.50 -17.76
N VAL A 341 -3.95 21.51 -18.21
CA VAL A 341 -2.49 21.57 -18.33
C VAL A 341 -2.11 21.91 -19.76
N ASN A 342 -1.07 22.72 -19.94
CA ASN A 342 -0.60 23.23 -21.23
C ASN A 342 0.79 22.67 -21.58
N PRO A 343 1.19 22.67 -22.86
CA PRO A 343 2.56 22.29 -23.22
C PRO A 343 3.58 23.28 -22.65
N VAL A 344 4.78 22.80 -22.36
CA VAL A 344 5.90 23.63 -21.89
C VAL A 344 6.26 24.74 -22.89
N SER A 345 6.02 24.55 -24.18
CA SER A 345 6.22 25.59 -25.21
C SER A 345 5.32 26.81 -25.03
N SER A 346 4.24 26.73 -24.24
CA SER A 346 3.39 27.89 -23.92
C SER A 346 4.16 29.02 -23.23
N LEU A 347 5.31 28.70 -22.62
CA LEU A 347 6.21 29.67 -21.99
C LEU A 347 6.81 30.68 -22.98
N GLU A 348 6.81 30.37 -24.28
CA GLU A 348 7.32 31.27 -25.33
C GLU A 348 6.34 32.39 -25.69
N HIS A 349 5.06 32.24 -25.32
CA HIS A 349 3.98 33.11 -25.79
C HIS A 349 3.22 33.79 -24.64
N GLU A 350 3.23 33.18 -23.46
CA GLU A 350 2.54 33.70 -22.28
C GLU A 350 3.50 34.46 -21.36
N PRO A 351 3.22 35.72 -20.99
CA PRO A 351 4.12 36.47 -20.15
C PRO A 351 4.01 36.03 -18.67
N PHE A 352 5.15 35.78 -18.04
CA PHE A 352 5.24 35.36 -16.65
C PHE A 352 6.35 36.09 -15.88
N ASP A 353 6.14 36.18 -14.57
CA ASP A 353 7.10 36.79 -13.65
C ASP A 353 7.93 35.70 -12.95
N LYS A 354 7.30 34.56 -12.60
CA LYS A 354 7.97 33.40 -11.99
C LYS A 354 7.47 32.06 -12.53
N ILE A 355 8.35 31.06 -12.52
CA ILE A 355 8.04 29.65 -12.71
C ILE A 355 8.25 28.93 -11.39
N LEU A 356 7.17 28.38 -10.85
CA LEU A 356 7.20 27.50 -9.69
C LEU A 356 7.26 26.04 -10.17
N ILE A 357 8.38 25.38 -9.93
CA ILE A 357 8.52 23.95 -10.20
C ILE A 357 7.78 23.18 -9.09
N ALA A 358 6.79 22.38 -9.48
CA ALA A 358 5.88 21.67 -8.58
C ALA A 358 6.12 20.16 -8.64
N VAL A 359 7.33 19.75 -8.25
CA VAL A 359 7.74 18.34 -8.17
C VAL A 359 8.32 18.02 -6.79
N LYS A 360 8.11 16.78 -6.34
CA LYS A 360 8.50 16.32 -5.00
C LYS A 360 10.02 16.26 -4.79
N PHE A 361 10.73 15.66 -5.74
CA PHE A 361 12.15 15.33 -5.57
C PHE A 361 13.07 16.38 -6.20
N ARG A 362 14.10 16.78 -5.44
CA ARG A 362 15.10 17.75 -5.87
C ARG A 362 15.74 17.38 -7.21
N LYS A 363 16.09 16.11 -7.43
CA LYS A 363 16.67 15.63 -8.70
C LYS A 363 15.80 15.98 -9.92
N ASN A 364 14.48 15.82 -9.80
CA ASN A 364 13.56 16.16 -10.88
C ASN A 364 13.46 17.67 -11.05
N ALA A 365 13.49 18.42 -9.94
CA ALA A 365 13.46 19.88 -9.97
C ALA A 365 14.71 20.48 -10.62
N ASP A 366 15.90 19.95 -10.29
CA ASP A 366 17.17 20.36 -10.88
C ASP A 366 17.18 20.05 -12.38
N ALA A 367 16.73 18.87 -12.80
CA ALA A 367 16.61 18.52 -14.22
C ALA A 367 15.64 19.46 -14.98
N ILE A 368 14.48 19.77 -14.39
CA ILE A 368 13.53 20.74 -14.97
C ILE A 368 14.17 22.13 -15.05
N ARG A 369 14.83 22.58 -13.98
CA ARG A 369 15.52 23.88 -13.94
C ARG A 369 16.57 23.99 -15.03
N ASP A 370 17.42 22.97 -15.21
CA ASP A 370 18.45 22.96 -16.23
C ASP A 370 17.83 23.07 -17.64
N ASP A 371 16.74 22.37 -17.89
CA ASP A 371 16.04 22.44 -19.18
C ASP A 371 15.39 23.80 -19.41
N LEU A 372 14.80 24.43 -18.38
CA LEU A 372 14.27 25.79 -18.47
C LEU A 372 15.38 26.83 -18.73
N ILE A 373 16.55 26.67 -18.12
CA ILE A 373 17.71 27.55 -18.37
C ILE A 373 18.21 27.39 -19.80
N LYS A 374 18.26 26.15 -20.34
CA LYS A 374 18.59 25.92 -21.77
C LYS A 374 17.58 26.55 -22.72
N MET A 375 16.32 26.69 -22.30
CA MET A 375 15.29 27.43 -23.05
C MET A 375 15.43 28.97 -22.93
N GLY A 376 16.46 29.46 -22.24
CA GLY A 376 16.73 30.89 -22.08
C GLY A 376 15.99 31.55 -20.91
N ILE A 377 15.37 30.77 -20.01
CA ILE A 377 14.67 31.33 -18.86
C ILE A 377 15.68 31.69 -17.77
N PRO A 378 15.69 32.94 -17.27
CA PRO A 378 16.62 33.37 -16.23
C PRO A 378 16.42 32.59 -14.92
N SER A 379 17.51 32.19 -14.27
CA SER A 379 17.48 31.31 -13.10
C SER A 379 16.77 31.94 -11.90
N GLU A 380 16.80 33.27 -11.78
CA GLU A 380 16.10 34.04 -10.74
C GLU A 380 14.59 33.98 -10.84
N LYS A 381 14.04 33.65 -12.02
CA LYS A 381 12.60 33.43 -12.21
C LYS A 381 12.16 32.02 -11.82
N ILE A 382 13.09 31.09 -11.60
CA ILE A 382 12.79 29.67 -11.40
C ILE A 382 12.84 29.32 -9.90
N VAL A 383 11.66 29.14 -9.31
CA VAL A 383 11.50 28.81 -7.90
C VAL A 383 11.23 27.31 -7.74
N TRP A 384 12.00 26.66 -6.87
CA TRP A 384 11.68 25.35 -6.32
C TRP A 384 12.05 25.36 -4.84
N GLU A 385 11.13 24.86 -4.02
CA GLU A 385 11.39 24.48 -2.64
C GLU A 385 10.92 23.05 -2.43
N CYS A 386 11.48 22.38 -1.43
CA CYS A 386 10.96 21.09 -0.98
C CYS A 386 9.47 21.27 -0.62
N PRO A 387 8.53 20.56 -1.28
CA PRO A 387 7.12 20.77 -1.03
C PRO A 387 6.74 20.55 0.43
N ARG A 388 6.05 21.52 1.02
CA ARG A 388 5.54 21.41 2.40
C ARG A 388 4.18 20.76 2.39
N LEU A 389 3.89 20.01 3.43
CA LEU A 389 2.61 19.33 3.61
C LEU A 389 1.59 20.30 4.21
N LEU A 390 0.33 20.17 3.83
CA LEU A 390 -0.77 20.90 4.46
C LEU A 390 -0.92 20.50 5.94
N ILE A 391 -0.61 19.24 6.25
CA ILE A 391 -0.61 18.69 7.59
C ILE A 391 0.85 18.41 7.94
N GLU A 392 1.46 19.25 8.78
CA GLU A 392 2.78 18.96 9.34
C GLU A 392 2.62 17.88 10.43
N PRO A 393 3.44 16.80 10.39
CA PRO A 393 3.34 15.68 11.32
C PRO A 393 3.72 16.01 12.77
#